data_AF-A0A3M1R6X0-F1
#
_entry.id   AF-A0A3M1R6X0-F1
#
_cell.length_a   1.000
_cell.length_b   1.000
_cell.length_c   1.000
_cell.angle_alpha   90.00
_cell.angle_beta   90.00
_cell.angle_gamma   90.00
#
_symmetry.space_group_name_H-M   'P 1'
#
loop_
_entity.id
_entity.type
_entity.pdbx_description
1 polymer ?
#
loop_
_entity_poly.entity_id
_entity_poly.type
_entity_poly.pdbx_seq_one_letter_code
_entity_poly.pdbx_strand_id
1 'polypeptide(L)'
;MQPVFTGLDRSCFTFKLFSVALLFLWGSAVHAIAADFTPSVGLADLPKPGARIPRFGDGVQWTHPPAPRLTVLQGNTHPPVLEIVYPWTIHPDVTIEAMWIPADRPPSVSPERIRPPQFGPTHLHGKLQMAFQRQLDEAWTLDLKKDVHIKNRTYRVRTFRNTQGRPSLVVDQIVRVTATEPYACSSYCYPEQWSRNARTLWLDLNHPLFSGKGTLLVWFLRKDAVLWRASVPVEME
;
A
#
# COMPACT_ATOMS: atom_id res chain seq x y z
N MET A 1 -53.15 36.52 -61.36
CA MET A 1 -54.36 36.36 -60.53
C MET A 1 -53.99 35.59 -59.26
N GLN A 2 -54.48 36.06 -58.12
CA GLN A 2 -54.65 35.32 -56.84
C GLN A 2 -56.13 34.84 -56.78
N PRO A 3 -56.69 34.18 -55.72
CA PRO A 3 -56.18 33.80 -54.38
C PRO A 3 -55.95 32.24 -54.29
N VAL A 4 -56.04 31.45 -53.20
CA VAL A 4 -56.63 31.56 -51.83
C VAL A 4 -55.81 30.77 -50.80
N PHE A 5 -56.03 31.04 -49.50
CA PHE A 5 -55.48 30.34 -48.33
C PHE A 5 -56.28 29.09 -47.91
N THR A 6 -55.59 28.12 -47.28
CA THR A 6 -55.95 27.43 -46.01
C THR A 6 -54.73 26.58 -45.56
N GLY A 7 -54.49 26.27 -44.29
CA GLY A 7 -55.10 26.72 -43.03
C GLY A 7 -54.83 25.73 -41.87
N LEU A 8 -54.65 26.23 -40.64
CA LEU A 8 -54.48 25.50 -39.36
C LEU A 8 -53.18 24.66 -39.19
N ASP A 9 -52.77 24.24 -37.98
CA ASP A 9 -52.81 24.79 -36.60
C ASP A 9 -51.99 23.84 -35.67
N ARG A 10 -51.44 24.35 -34.55
CA ARG A 10 -50.80 23.62 -33.41
C ARG A 10 -49.51 22.84 -33.75
N SER A 11 -48.61 22.52 -32.80
CA SER A 11 -48.58 22.72 -31.33
C SER A 11 -47.19 23.17 -30.87
N CYS A 12 -47.11 23.92 -29.77
CA CYS A 12 -45.85 24.12 -29.04
C CYS A 12 -45.43 22.84 -28.32
N PHE A 13 -44.12 22.57 -28.20
CA PHE A 13 -43.57 21.82 -27.07
C PHE A 13 -42.24 22.42 -26.60
N THR A 14 -42.31 23.20 -25.53
CA THR A 14 -41.15 23.81 -24.86
C THR A 14 -40.58 22.86 -23.81
N PHE A 15 -39.33 22.44 -23.99
CA PHE A 15 -38.61 21.70 -22.95
C PHE A 15 -38.19 22.64 -21.82
N LYS A 16 -38.86 22.53 -20.67
CA LYS A 16 -38.34 23.03 -19.39
C LYS A 16 -37.21 22.09 -18.95
N LEU A 17 -36.03 22.59 -18.58
CA LEU A 17 -35.75 23.18 -17.27
C LEU A 17 -36.23 22.30 -16.11
N PHE A 18 -35.32 21.46 -15.61
CA PHE A 18 -35.34 21.00 -14.23
C PHE A 18 -33.97 21.27 -13.60
N SER A 19 -33.94 22.27 -12.71
CA SER A 19 -32.78 22.51 -11.84
C SER A 19 -32.89 21.61 -10.62
N VAL A 20 -31.79 20.95 -10.26
CA VAL A 20 -31.51 20.62 -8.86
C VAL A 20 -30.13 21.18 -8.54
N ALA A 21 -30.10 22.26 -7.78
CA ALA A 21 -28.86 22.85 -7.30
C ALA A 21 -28.43 22.17 -6.01
N LEU A 22 -27.13 21.88 -5.87
CA LEU A 22 -26.51 21.67 -4.56
C LEU A 22 -25.15 22.37 -4.53
N LEU A 23 -25.21 23.70 -4.37
CA LEU A 23 -24.05 24.56 -4.14
C LEU A 23 -24.19 25.17 -2.74
N PHE A 24 -23.28 24.83 -1.82
CA PHE A 24 -22.29 25.78 -1.26
C PHE A 24 -21.62 25.26 0.02
N LEU A 25 -20.38 25.72 0.26
CA LEU A 25 -19.67 25.84 1.55
C LEU A 25 -19.53 24.55 2.38
N TRP A 26 -18.35 24.08 2.76
CA TRP A 26 -17.25 24.75 3.47
C TRP A 26 -15.90 24.52 2.76
N GLY A 27 -14.79 25.19 3.08
CA GLY A 27 -14.50 26.21 4.10
C GLY A 27 -13.00 26.13 4.45
N SER A 28 -12.27 27.24 4.35
CA SER A 28 -10.79 27.20 4.39
C SER A 28 -10.24 26.85 5.77
N ALA A 29 -9.45 25.77 5.87
CA ALA A 29 -8.73 25.38 7.08
C ALA A 29 -7.30 24.90 6.75
N VAL A 30 -6.35 25.84 6.74
CA VAL A 30 -4.91 25.53 6.80
C VAL A 30 -4.48 25.63 8.27
N HIS A 31 -3.63 24.69 8.72
CA HIS A 31 -3.15 24.45 10.10
C HIS A 31 -4.04 23.57 10.99
N ALA A 32 -3.55 22.35 11.25
CA ALA A 32 -3.79 21.58 12.47
C ALA A 32 -2.71 20.49 12.65
N ILE A 33 -1.46 20.88 12.95
CA ILE A 33 -0.41 19.93 13.42
C ILE A 33 -0.12 20.21 14.90
N ALA A 34 -1.16 20.07 15.73
CA ALA A 34 -1.10 19.89 17.17
C ALA A 34 -2.52 19.55 17.69
N ALA A 35 -2.64 18.45 18.41
CA ALA A 35 -3.74 18.13 19.32
C ALA A 35 -3.21 17.07 20.29
N ASP A 36 -3.41 17.27 21.59
CA ASP A 36 -2.74 16.50 22.63
C ASP A 36 -3.26 15.06 22.75
N PHE A 37 -2.36 14.15 23.13
CA PHE A 37 -2.69 12.76 23.45
C PHE A 37 -1.98 12.33 24.74
N THR A 38 -2.71 12.45 25.86
CA THR A 38 -2.35 11.89 27.17
C THR A 38 -3.30 10.73 27.52
N PRO A 39 -2.99 9.48 27.11
CA PRO A 39 -3.75 8.31 27.54
C PRO A 39 -3.33 7.87 28.94
N SER A 40 -4.20 8.06 29.94
CA SER A 40 -3.98 7.62 31.32
C SER A 40 -4.81 6.38 31.66
N VAL A 41 -4.30 5.18 31.33
CA VAL A 41 -4.94 3.89 31.69
C VAL A 41 -3.90 2.89 32.19
N GLY A 42 -4.30 2.07 33.16
CA GLY A 42 -3.45 1.23 34.02
C GLY A 42 -2.37 0.40 33.31
N LEU A 43 -1.16 0.49 33.88
CA LEU A 43 0.00 -0.30 33.47
C LEU A 43 0.09 -1.58 34.31
N ALA A 44 -0.22 -2.73 33.71
CA ALA A 44 0.07 -4.05 34.27
C ALA A 44 0.52 -4.99 33.14
N ASP A 45 1.65 -5.67 33.36
CA ASP A 45 2.18 -6.82 32.58
C ASP A 45 2.24 -6.69 31.04
N LEU A 46 2.51 -5.49 30.53
CA LEU A 46 3.04 -5.33 29.17
C LEU A 46 4.55 -5.65 29.12
N PRO A 47 5.04 -6.34 28.07
CA PRO A 47 6.47 -6.49 27.84
C PRO A 47 7.11 -5.11 27.63
N LYS A 48 8.26 -4.87 28.28
CA LYS A 48 8.86 -3.53 28.40
C LYS A 48 9.10 -2.87 27.03
N PRO A 49 8.60 -1.63 26.80
CA PRO A 49 8.99 -0.82 25.65
C PRO A 49 10.52 -0.70 25.57
N GLY A 50 11.08 -0.88 24.37
CA GLY A 50 12.53 -0.90 24.17
C GLY A 50 13.18 -2.29 24.24
N ALA A 51 12.39 -3.38 24.21
CA ALA A 51 12.91 -4.70 23.83
C ALA A 51 13.59 -4.60 22.45
N ARG A 52 14.94 -4.63 22.44
CA ARG A 52 15.72 -4.45 21.21
C ARG A 52 15.41 -5.60 20.25
N ILE A 53 14.89 -5.27 19.07
CA ILE A 53 14.96 -6.14 17.90
C ILE A 53 16.43 -6.59 17.76
N PRO A 54 16.72 -7.90 17.63
CA PRO A 54 18.09 -8.37 17.53
C PRO A 54 18.75 -7.75 16.29
N ARG A 55 19.76 -6.89 16.51
CA ARG A 55 20.64 -6.45 15.42
C ARG A 55 21.38 -7.67 14.91
N PHE A 56 21.05 -8.12 13.70
CA PHE A 56 21.82 -9.12 12.95
C PHE A 56 23.12 -8.49 12.46
N GLY A 57 24.03 -8.21 13.40
CA GLY A 57 25.30 -7.53 13.15
C GLY A 57 26.38 -8.46 12.60
N ASP A 58 27.18 -7.88 11.69
CA ASP A 58 28.63 -7.83 11.83
C ASP A 58 29.34 -9.19 12.02
N GLY A 59 29.48 -9.96 10.94
CA GLY A 59 30.41 -11.10 10.93
C GLY A 59 30.35 -12.03 9.71
N VAL A 60 29.19 -12.18 9.06
CA VAL A 60 29.04 -13.22 8.01
C VAL A 60 29.57 -12.75 6.66
N GLN A 61 30.83 -13.04 6.39
CA GLN A 61 31.49 -12.82 5.11
C GLN A 61 31.02 -13.86 4.07
N TRP A 62 30.07 -13.48 3.22
CA TRP A 62 29.49 -14.36 2.23
C TRP A 62 30.34 -14.44 0.95
N THR A 63 31.02 -15.57 0.72
CA THR A 63 31.83 -15.80 -0.49
C THR A 63 31.00 -15.67 -1.78
N HIS A 64 29.83 -16.30 -1.81
CA HIS A 64 28.77 -16.02 -2.79
C HIS A 64 27.40 -16.01 -2.10
N PRO A 65 26.65 -14.89 -2.10
CA PRO A 65 25.23 -14.93 -1.76
C PRO A 65 24.46 -15.69 -2.84
N PRO A 66 23.49 -16.56 -2.49
CA PRO A 66 22.64 -17.22 -3.48
C PRO A 66 21.83 -16.18 -4.25
N ALA A 67 21.49 -16.49 -5.50
CA ALA A 67 20.68 -15.61 -6.33
C ALA A 67 19.35 -15.26 -5.64
N PRO A 68 18.90 -13.99 -5.70
CA PRO A 68 17.61 -13.58 -5.17
C PRO A 68 16.45 -14.44 -5.70
N ARG A 69 15.56 -14.91 -4.82
CA ARG A 69 14.34 -15.64 -5.21
C ARG A 69 13.08 -15.03 -4.62
N LEU A 70 11.99 -15.18 -5.36
CA LEU A 70 10.63 -14.87 -4.98
C LEU A 70 9.81 -16.16 -4.97
N THR A 71 8.92 -16.35 -3.99
CA THR A 71 7.99 -17.48 -3.96
C THR A 71 6.73 -17.08 -3.19
N VAL A 72 5.55 -17.44 -3.67
CA VAL A 72 4.31 -17.33 -2.88
C VAL A 72 4.05 -18.66 -2.18
N LEU A 73 3.87 -18.62 -0.87
CA LEU A 73 3.49 -19.73 -0.03
C LEU A 73 2.00 -19.59 0.27
N GLN A 74 1.18 -20.51 -0.24
CA GLN A 74 -0.26 -20.54 0.08
C GLN A 74 -0.47 -21.06 1.51
N GLY A 75 -1.53 -20.58 2.18
CA GLY A 75 -1.85 -20.93 3.56
C GLY A 75 -3.32 -21.29 3.73
N ASN A 76 -3.61 -22.51 4.17
CA ASN A 76 -4.99 -23.02 4.32
C ASN A 76 -5.80 -22.28 5.42
N THR A 77 -5.13 -21.56 6.32
CA THR A 77 -5.71 -20.86 7.48
C THR A 77 -5.14 -19.44 7.66
N HIS A 78 -4.32 -18.99 6.72
CA HIS A 78 -3.54 -17.76 6.80
C HIS A 78 -3.45 -17.12 5.41
N PRO A 79 -3.34 -15.78 5.31
CA PRO A 79 -3.15 -15.13 4.03
C PRO A 79 -1.91 -15.68 3.31
N PRO A 80 -1.90 -15.71 1.96
CA PRO A 80 -0.71 -16.07 1.20
C PRO A 80 0.51 -15.24 1.62
N VAL A 81 1.65 -15.90 1.81
CA VAL A 81 2.90 -15.28 2.27
C VAL A 81 3.88 -15.20 1.12
N LEU A 82 4.35 -14.00 0.82
CA LEU A 82 5.43 -13.78 -0.14
C LEU A 82 6.78 -14.03 0.54
N GLU A 83 7.41 -15.17 0.27
CA GLU A 83 8.80 -15.38 0.64
C GLU A 83 9.72 -14.66 -0.34
N ILE A 84 10.54 -13.76 0.20
CA ILE A 84 11.68 -13.14 -0.49
C ILE A 84 12.94 -13.67 0.17
N VAL A 85 13.84 -14.27 -0.61
CA VAL A 85 15.22 -14.53 -0.16
C VAL A 85 16.15 -13.54 -0.84
N TYR A 86 16.65 -12.60 -0.05
CA TYR A 86 17.52 -11.50 -0.45
C TYR A 86 18.35 -11.06 0.78
N PRO A 87 19.63 -10.67 0.66
CA PRO A 87 20.47 -10.29 1.80
C PRO A 87 20.11 -8.91 2.37
N TRP A 88 18.85 -8.73 2.79
CA TRP A 88 18.25 -7.45 3.18
C TRP A 88 19.02 -6.72 4.29
N THR A 89 19.67 -7.43 5.22
CA THR A 89 20.42 -6.82 6.33
C THR A 89 21.64 -5.99 5.92
N ILE A 90 22.20 -6.21 4.72
CA ILE A 90 23.33 -5.38 4.21
C ILE A 90 22.85 -4.03 3.64
N HIS A 91 21.54 -3.81 3.60
CA HIS A 91 20.90 -2.67 2.98
C HIS A 91 20.00 -1.94 4.00
N PRO A 92 20.53 -0.97 4.78
CA PRO A 92 19.70 -0.19 5.70
C PRO A 92 18.70 0.69 4.94
N ASP A 93 17.57 0.97 5.59
CA ASP A 93 16.47 1.81 5.11
C ASP A 93 15.80 1.29 3.82
N VAL A 94 15.61 -0.04 3.74
CA VAL A 94 14.90 -0.70 2.64
C VAL A 94 13.39 -0.79 2.87
N THR A 95 12.64 -0.76 1.77
CA THR A 95 11.20 -1.06 1.74
C THR A 95 10.89 -1.93 0.53
N ILE A 96 9.90 -2.83 0.67
CA ILE A 96 9.47 -3.70 -0.40
C ILE A 96 8.10 -3.24 -0.89
N GLU A 97 7.95 -3.11 -2.20
CA GLU A 97 6.67 -2.74 -2.82
C GLU A 97 6.19 -3.88 -3.71
N ALA A 98 4.99 -4.38 -3.44
CA ALA A 98 4.35 -5.44 -4.22
C ALA A 98 3.09 -4.88 -4.90
N MET A 99 2.99 -5.00 -6.22
CA MET A 99 1.84 -4.58 -7.02
C MET A 99 1.15 -5.80 -7.64
N TRP A 100 -0.18 -5.84 -7.56
CA TRP A 100 -0.99 -6.88 -8.18
C TRP A 100 -1.53 -6.43 -9.54
N ILE A 101 -1.29 -7.27 -10.55
CA ILE A 101 -1.83 -7.15 -11.90
C ILE A 101 -2.79 -8.32 -12.12
N PRO A 102 -4.12 -8.10 -12.09
CA PRO A 102 -5.11 -9.13 -12.42
C PRO A 102 -4.94 -9.66 -13.85
N ALA A 103 -5.12 -10.96 -14.05
CA ALA A 103 -4.95 -11.62 -15.35
C ALA A 103 -6.05 -11.25 -16.38
N ASP A 104 -7.22 -10.81 -15.92
CA ASP A 104 -8.30 -10.23 -16.75
C ASP A 104 -7.97 -8.79 -17.20
N ARG A 105 -6.97 -8.14 -16.57
CA ARG A 105 -6.63 -6.72 -16.79
C ARG A 105 -5.13 -6.48 -16.92
N PRO A 106 -4.46 -7.11 -17.92
CA PRO A 106 -3.06 -6.84 -18.19
C PRO A 106 -2.84 -5.36 -18.55
N PRO A 107 -1.69 -4.77 -18.18
CA PRO A 107 -1.36 -3.39 -18.50
C PRO A 107 -1.06 -3.19 -19.99
N SER A 108 -1.37 -1.99 -20.49
CA SER A 108 -0.98 -1.48 -21.82
C SER A 108 0.54 -1.41 -22.06
N VAL A 109 1.35 -1.53 -21.00
CA VAL A 109 2.81 -1.55 -21.06
C VAL A 109 3.36 -2.84 -20.46
N SER A 110 4.43 -3.38 -21.06
CA SER A 110 5.17 -4.54 -20.54
C SER A 110 5.43 -4.38 -19.03
N PRO A 111 5.15 -5.39 -18.18
CA PRO A 111 5.34 -5.28 -16.73
C PRO A 111 6.76 -4.85 -16.32
N GLU A 112 7.76 -5.19 -17.14
CA GLU A 112 9.17 -4.82 -17.02
C GLU A 112 9.42 -3.31 -17.12
N ARG A 113 8.46 -2.53 -17.62
CA ARG A 113 8.54 -1.06 -17.78
C ARG A 113 7.79 -0.32 -16.67
N ILE A 114 6.99 -1.02 -15.86
CA ILE A 114 6.29 -0.43 -14.72
C ILE A 114 7.31 -0.05 -13.64
N ARG A 115 7.19 1.18 -13.14
CA ARG A 115 8.04 1.71 -12.06
C ARG A 115 7.36 1.49 -10.70
N PRO A 116 8.13 1.24 -9.63
CA PRO A 116 7.60 1.24 -8.27
C PRO A 116 7.01 2.62 -7.91
N PRO A 117 5.95 2.69 -7.07
CA PRO A 117 5.43 3.96 -6.57
C PRO A 117 6.36 4.70 -5.58
N GLN A 118 7.37 4.03 -5.02
CA GLN A 118 8.40 4.58 -4.13
C GLN A 118 7.85 5.32 -2.89
N PHE A 119 6.80 4.78 -2.27
CA PHE A 119 6.21 5.31 -1.04
C PHE A 119 7.26 5.45 0.08
N GLY A 120 7.98 4.36 0.39
CA GLY A 120 8.98 4.34 1.45
C GLY A 120 10.03 5.45 1.27
N PRO A 121 10.78 5.44 0.15
CA PRO A 121 11.76 6.48 -0.19
C PRO A 121 11.21 7.91 -0.19
N THR A 122 9.98 8.12 -0.69
CA THR A 122 9.43 9.48 -0.90
C THR A 122 8.75 10.05 0.33
N HIS A 123 8.27 9.22 1.27
CA HIS A 123 7.38 9.64 2.35
C HIS A 123 7.75 9.11 3.75
N LEU A 124 8.43 7.97 3.89
CA LEU A 124 8.71 7.34 5.19
C LEU A 124 9.93 7.98 5.89
N HIS A 125 9.80 9.25 6.26
CA HIS A 125 10.84 9.99 6.99
C HIS A 125 10.24 10.97 8.02
N GLY A 126 11.03 11.33 9.02
CA GLY A 126 10.70 12.37 10.00
C GLY A 126 9.37 12.11 10.72
N LYS A 127 8.46 13.09 10.73
CA LYS A 127 7.18 13.01 11.46
C LYS A 127 6.31 11.81 11.04
N LEU A 128 6.32 11.39 9.77
CA LEU A 128 5.52 10.24 9.33
C LEU A 128 6.11 8.92 9.86
N GLN A 129 7.43 8.76 9.75
CA GLN A 129 8.16 7.60 10.29
C GLN A 129 7.97 7.46 11.81
N MET A 130 7.95 8.58 12.55
CA MET A 130 7.64 8.58 13.98
C MET A 130 6.18 8.19 14.28
N ALA A 131 5.23 8.65 13.49
CA ALA A 131 3.81 8.28 13.66
C ALA A 131 3.58 6.79 13.36
N PHE A 132 4.22 6.27 12.31
CA PHE A 132 4.15 4.86 11.92
C PHE A 132 4.83 3.94 12.92
N GLN A 133 5.92 4.36 13.56
CA GLN A 133 6.53 3.61 14.65
C GLN A 133 5.57 3.46 15.84
N ARG A 134 4.84 4.51 16.23
CA ARG A 134 3.83 4.42 17.30
C ARG A 134 2.72 3.43 16.95
N GLN A 135 2.25 3.44 15.70
CA GLN A 135 1.24 2.48 15.23
C GLN A 135 1.76 1.03 15.14
N LEU A 136 3.08 0.81 15.03
CA LEU A 136 3.70 -0.50 15.19
C LEU A 136 3.75 -0.91 16.68
N ASP A 137 4.10 0.02 17.56
CA ASP A 137 4.15 -0.24 19.01
C ASP A 137 2.74 -0.59 19.56
N GLU A 138 1.69 0.06 19.05
CA GLU A 138 0.27 -0.24 19.32
C GLU A 138 -0.19 -1.59 18.70
N ALA A 139 0.40 -2.03 17.58
CA ALA A 139 0.00 -3.26 16.88
C ALA A 139 0.38 -4.56 17.59
N TRP A 140 0.97 -4.50 18.79
CA TRP A 140 1.05 -5.66 19.69
C TRP A 140 -0.31 -6.07 20.27
N THR A 141 -1.24 -5.11 20.43
CA THR A 141 -2.51 -5.33 21.14
C THR A 141 -3.76 -5.17 20.27
N LEU A 142 -3.68 -4.41 19.16
CA LEU A 142 -4.84 -4.14 18.30
C LEU A 142 -4.45 -3.97 16.83
N ASP A 143 -5.23 -4.57 15.93
CA ASP A 143 -5.13 -4.33 14.50
C ASP A 143 -5.75 -2.95 14.14
N LEU A 144 -4.95 -2.05 13.57
CA LEU A 144 -5.35 -0.70 13.21
C LEU A 144 -5.42 -0.52 11.69
N LYS A 145 -6.42 0.24 11.22
CA LYS A 145 -6.57 0.63 9.80
C LYS A 145 -6.90 2.11 9.74
N LYS A 146 -6.06 2.92 9.06
CA LYS A 146 -6.18 4.38 9.02
C LYS A 146 -5.88 4.92 7.62
N ASP A 147 -6.68 5.87 7.15
CA ASP A 147 -6.34 6.66 5.96
C ASP A 147 -5.36 7.78 6.34
N VAL A 148 -4.34 7.95 5.51
CA VAL A 148 -3.34 9.02 5.60
C VAL A 148 -3.27 9.74 4.26
N HIS A 149 -3.54 11.04 4.25
CA HIS A 149 -3.48 11.87 3.06
C HIS A 149 -2.12 12.57 3.00
N ILE A 150 -1.39 12.40 1.90
CA ILE A 150 -0.08 13.03 1.67
C ILE A 150 -0.11 13.67 0.29
N LYS A 151 0.02 15.00 0.24
CA LYS A 151 -0.24 15.81 -0.98
C LYS A 151 -1.64 15.44 -1.52
N ASN A 152 -1.74 15.06 -2.79
CA ASN A 152 -3.00 14.71 -3.46
C ASN A 152 -3.21 13.18 -3.55
N ARG A 153 -2.69 12.40 -2.59
CA ARG A 153 -2.82 10.94 -2.56
C ARG A 153 -3.31 10.46 -1.19
N THR A 154 -4.19 9.46 -1.19
CA THR A 154 -4.68 8.75 -0.01
C THR A 154 -3.99 7.40 0.09
N TYR A 155 -3.49 7.09 1.28
CA TYR A 155 -2.80 5.85 1.62
C TYR A 155 -3.54 5.15 2.75
N ARG A 156 -3.89 3.87 2.58
CA ARG A 156 -4.48 3.06 3.65
C ARG A 156 -3.34 2.40 4.41
N VAL A 157 -3.04 2.92 5.60
CA VAL A 157 -2.08 2.30 6.52
C VAL A 157 -2.80 1.21 7.29
N ARG A 158 -2.22 0.02 7.32
CA ARG A 158 -2.63 -1.10 8.15
C ARG A 158 -1.48 -1.46 9.10
N THR A 159 -1.75 -1.51 10.39
CA THR A 159 -0.86 -2.19 11.34
C THR A 159 -1.60 -3.35 11.99
N PHE A 160 -0.92 -4.49 12.11
CA PHE A 160 -1.50 -5.74 12.56
C PHE A 160 -0.40 -6.71 12.99
N ARG A 161 -0.77 -7.80 13.66
CA ARG A 161 0.18 -8.90 13.94
C ARG A 161 0.27 -9.82 12.72
N ASN A 162 1.46 -9.92 12.12
CA ASN A 162 1.68 -10.74 10.92
C ASN A 162 1.60 -12.26 11.22
N THR A 163 1.71 -13.10 10.20
CA THR A 163 1.77 -14.57 10.32
C THR A 163 2.91 -15.08 11.22
N GLN A 164 3.96 -14.28 11.45
CA GLN A 164 5.03 -14.55 12.41
C GLN A 164 4.73 -14.06 13.85
N GLY A 165 3.52 -13.53 14.09
CA GLY A 165 3.05 -13.00 15.37
C GLY A 165 3.60 -11.62 15.76
N ARG A 166 4.31 -10.92 14.86
CA ARG A 166 5.01 -9.65 15.12
C ARG A 166 4.19 -8.43 14.63
N PRO A 167 4.25 -7.29 15.35
CA PRO A 167 3.62 -6.04 14.89
C PRO A 167 4.24 -5.61 13.58
N SER A 168 3.40 -5.38 12.57
CA SER A 168 3.84 -5.15 11.20
C SER A 168 3.02 -4.05 10.54
N LEU A 169 3.61 -3.33 9.58
CA LEU A 169 2.99 -2.18 8.92
C LEU A 169 3.06 -2.31 7.39
N VAL A 170 1.88 -2.24 6.78
CA VAL A 170 1.71 -2.18 5.32
C VAL A 170 1.00 -0.88 4.95
N VAL A 171 1.46 -0.23 3.88
CA VAL A 171 0.80 0.94 3.30
C VAL A 171 0.23 0.57 1.93
N ASP A 172 -1.09 0.43 1.87
CA ASP A 172 -1.81 0.15 0.63
C ASP A 172 -2.06 1.45 -0.15
N GLN A 173 -1.97 1.37 -1.47
CA GLN A 173 -2.26 2.45 -2.40
C GLN A 173 -2.79 1.92 -3.74
N ILE A 174 -3.57 2.76 -4.44
CA ILE A 174 -3.93 2.52 -5.84
C ILE A 174 -2.95 3.28 -6.74
N VAL A 175 -2.13 2.54 -7.47
CA VAL A 175 -1.15 3.08 -8.43
C VAL A 175 -1.78 3.11 -9.82
N ARG A 176 -1.75 4.26 -10.48
CA ARG A 176 -2.16 4.39 -11.88
C ARG A 176 -0.94 4.23 -12.79
N VAL A 177 -0.90 3.16 -13.58
CA VAL A 177 0.17 2.89 -14.56
C VAL A 177 -0.01 3.78 -15.79
N THR A 178 -1.26 3.91 -16.24
CA THR A 178 -1.74 5.00 -17.10
C THR A 178 -2.99 5.63 -16.49
N ALA A 179 -3.53 6.69 -17.10
CA ALA A 179 -4.69 7.41 -16.57
C ALA A 179 -5.90 6.50 -16.25
N THR A 180 -6.10 5.44 -17.04
CA THR A 180 -7.24 4.50 -16.97
C THR A 180 -6.92 3.17 -16.29
N GLU A 181 -5.67 2.92 -15.88
CA GLU A 181 -5.20 1.62 -15.38
C GLU A 181 -4.78 1.67 -13.90
N PRO A 182 -5.74 1.56 -12.96
CA PRO A 182 -5.47 1.47 -11.53
C PRO A 182 -5.13 0.03 -11.11
N TYR A 183 -4.01 -0.14 -10.43
CA TYR A 183 -3.56 -1.38 -9.81
C TYR A 183 -3.34 -1.23 -8.31
N ALA A 184 -3.56 -2.30 -7.57
CA ALA A 184 -3.32 -2.35 -6.13
C ALA A 184 -1.83 -2.51 -5.83
N CYS A 185 -1.30 -1.74 -4.88
CA CYS A 185 0.08 -1.91 -4.41
C CYS A 185 0.18 -1.80 -2.89
N SER A 186 0.90 -2.76 -2.29
CA SER A 186 1.21 -2.84 -0.87
C SER A 186 2.68 -2.47 -0.63
N SER A 187 2.92 -1.53 0.28
CA SER A 187 4.26 -1.02 0.61
C SER A 187 4.65 -1.52 2.00
N TYR A 188 5.51 -2.54 2.04
CA TYR A 188 5.99 -3.20 3.25
C TYR A 188 7.17 -2.43 3.82
N CYS A 189 6.92 -1.80 4.96
CA CYS A 189 7.90 -0.98 5.68
C CYS A 189 8.51 -1.79 6.84
N TYR A 190 9.69 -1.38 7.32
CA TYR A 190 10.39 -1.98 8.46
C TYR A 190 10.65 -3.50 8.28
N PRO A 191 11.61 -3.89 7.41
CA PRO A 191 11.85 -5.29 7.01
C PRO A 191 12.11 -6.24 8.18
N GLU A 192 12.58 -5.72 9.31
CA GLU A 192 12.84 -6.46 10.54
C GLU A 192 11.57 -7.16 11.07
N GLN A 193 10.40 -6.53 10.95
CA GLN A 193 9.13 -7.10 11.42
C GLN A 193 8.69 -8.30 10.57
N TRP A 194 9.02 -8.27 9.29
CA TRP A 194 8.78 -9.32 8.30
C TRP A 194 9.90 -10.36 8.22
N SER A 195 10.91 -10.28 9.09
CA SER A 195 12.11 -11.10 8.98
C SER A 195 11.93 -12.49 9.59
N ARG A 196 12.06 -13.52 8.77
CA ARG A 196 12.28 -14.90 9.24
C ARG A 196 13.73 -15.13 9.66
N ASN A 197 14.67 -14.50 8.96
CA ASN A 197 16.10 -14.45 9.30
C ASN A 197 16.78 -13.30 8.51
N ALA A 198 18.09 -13.11 8.67
CA ALA A 198 18.90 -12.08 8.00
C ALA A 198 18.93 -12.12 6.44
N ARG A 199 18.31 -13.12 5.82
CA ARG A 199 18.19 -13.32 4.37
C ARG A 199 16.77 -13.61 3.87
N THR A 200 15.82 -13.93 4.76
CA THR A 200 14.47 -14.31 4.37
C THR A 200 13.45 -13.36 4.99
N LEU A 201 12.64 -12.73 4.14
CA LEU A 201 11.47 -11.97 4.52
C LEU A 201 10.21 -12.75 4.13
N TRP A 202 9.19 -12.70 4.99
CA TRP A 202 7.86 -13.27 4.78
C TRP A 202 6.84 -12.13 4.85
N LEU A 203 6.27 -11.75 3.70
CA LEU A 203 5.35 -10.61 3.59
C LEU A 203 3.91 -11.11 3.43
N ASP A 204 3.03 -10.81 4.39
CA ASP A 204 1.62 -11.22 4.32
C ASP A 204 0.89 -10.46 3.20
N LEU A 205 0.31 -11.17 2.23
CA LEU A 205 -0.39 -10.60 1.07
C LEU A 205 -1.84 -10.19 1.38
N ASN A 206 -2.05 -9.62 2.58
CA ASN A 206 -3.33 -9.22 3.20
C ASN A 206 -4.07 -8.03 2.52
N HIS A 207 -3.89 -7.81 1.21
CA HIS A 207 -4.50 -6.68 0.50
C HIS A 207 -5.84 -7.09 -0.14
N PRO A 208 -6.99 -6.43 0.16
CA PRO A 208 -8.32 -6.89 -0.30
C PRO A 208 -8.55 -6.98 -1.82
N LEU A 209 -7.66 -6.40 -2.63
CA LEU A 209 -7.69 -6.49 -4.09
C LEU A 209 -6.60 -7.43 -4.68
N PHE A 210 -5.92 -8.22 -3.86
CA PHE A 210 -5.01 -9.29 -4.30
C PHE A 210 -5.81 -10.60 -4.31
N SER A 211 -6.56 -10.85 -5.39
CA SER A 211 -7.52 -11.96 -5.49
C SER A 211 -7.56 -12.56 -6.89
N GLY A 212 -7.83 -13.87 -6.99
CA GLY A 212 -7.91 -14.60 -8.24
C GLY A 212 -6.57 -14.75 -8.97
N LYS A 213 -6.62 -14.85 -10.30
CA LYS A 213 -5.43 -15.02 -11.15
C LYS A 213 -4.78 -13.69 -11.49
N GLY A 214 -3.46 -13.63 -11.43
CA GLY A 214 -2.71 -12.42 -11.75
C GLY A 214 -1.20 -12.61 -11.69
N THR A 215 -0.49 -11.49 -11.61
CA THR A 215 0.96 -11.41 -11.46
C THR A 215 1.28 -10.43 -10.34
N LEU A 216 2.12 -10.84 -9.40
CA LEU A 216 2.77 -9.92 -8.47
C LEU A 216 4.03 -9.36 -9.14
N LEU A 217 4.14 -8.04 -9.20
CA LEU A 217 5.41 -7.33 -9.42
C LEU A 217 5.95 -6.92 -8.06
N VAL A 218 7.21 -7.22 -7.79
CA VAL A 218 7.85 -6.96 -6.51
C VAL A 218 9.15 -6.20 -6.73
N TRP A 219 9.28 -5.04 -6.09
CA TRP A 219 10.51 -4.24 -6.09
C TRP A 219 11.09 -4.15 -4.68
N PHE A 220 12.40 -4.33 -4.59
CA PHE A 220 13.17 -4.16 -3.36
C PHE A 220 13.93 -2.84 -3.46
N LEU A 221 13.52 -1.86 -2.66
CA LEU A 221 13.92 -0.46 -2.80
C LEU A 221 14.85 -0.02 -1.68
N ARG A 222 15.79 0.87 -1.99
CA ARG A 222 16.56 1.64 -1.01
C ARG A 222 16.79 3.04 -1.53
N LYS A 223 16.19 4.03 -0.87
CA LYS A 223 16.08 5.40 -1.43
C LYS A 223 15.48 5.33 -2.84
N ASP A 224 15.94 6.18 -3.74
CA ASP A 224 15.56 6.24 -5.15
C ASP A 224 15.95 4.99 -5.98
N ALA A 225 16.82 4.11 -5.47
CA ALA A 225 17.31 2.94 -6.19
C ALA A 225 16.43 1.68 -6.02
N VAL A 226 16.22 0.97 -7.14
CA VAL A 226 15.73 -0.42 -7.18
C VAL A 226 16.93 -1.34 -7.05
N LEU A 227 17.08 -2.03 -5.92
CA LEU A 227 18.21 -2.95 -5.69
C LEU A 227 17.96 -4.34 -6.31
N TRP A 228 16.70 -4.75 -6.37
CA TRP A 228 16.24 -5.98 -7.03
C TRP A 228 14.77 -5.87 -7.40
N ARG A 229 14.32 -6.69 -8.35
CA ARG A 229 12.90 -6.87 -8.67
C ARG A 229 12.65 -8.29 -9.17
N ALA A 230 11.40 -8.74 -9.03
CA ALA A 230 10.91 -9.95 -9.70
C ALA A 230 9.44 -9.80 -10.07
N SER A 231 9.00 -10.63 -11.01
CA SER A 231 7.59 -10.90 -11.31
C SER A 231 7.30 -12.37 -11.02
N VAL A 232 6.11 -12.68 -10.54
CA VAL A 232 5.65 -14.06 -10.32
C VAL A 232 4.16 -14.18 -10.65
N PRO A 233 3.73 -15.13 -11.51
CA PRO A 233 2.32 -15.43 -11.70
C PRO A 233 1.76 -16.11 -10.44
N VAL A 234 0.54 -15.75 -10.04
CA VAL A 234 -0.10 -16.29 -8.84
C VAL A 234 -1.60 -16.51 -9.09
N GLU A 235 -2.14 -17.51 -8.42
CA GLU A 235 -3.57 -17.75 -8.22
C GLU A 235 -3.82 -17.57 -6.72
N MET A 236 -4.54 -16.52 -6.34
CA MET A 236 -5.02 -16.31 -4.96
C MET A 236 -6.45 -16.88 -4.87
N GLU A 237 -6.70 -17.65 -3.80
CA GLU A 237 -8.02 -18.18 -3.45
C GLU A 237 -8.93 -17.09 -2.85
#